data_AF-A0A672K5R0-F1
#
_entry.id   AF-A0A672K5R0-F1
#
_cell.length_a   1.000
_cell.length_b   1.000
_cell.length_c   1.000
_cell.angle_alpha   90.00
_cell.angle_beta   90.00
_cell.angle_gamma   90.00
#
_symmetry.space_group_name_H-M   'P 1'
#
loop_
_entity.id
_entity.type
_entity.pdbx_description
1 polymer ?
#
loop_
_entity_poly.entity_id
_entity_poly.type
_entity_poly.pdbx_seq_one_letter_code
_entity_poly.pdbx_strand_id
1 'polypeptide(L)' 'MITLVNKPHVSSDDPFDKPPCRGCSSYLVEPYIKCAECGPSPFLLCLQCFTRGYEYKKHQSDHKYEIMVKRAVCI' A
#
# COMPACT_ATOMS: atom_id res chain seq x y z
N MET A 1 -1.48 -32.63 -0.96
CA MET A 1 -1.99 -32.09 -2.24
C MET A 1 -2.70 -30.79 -1.89
N ILE A 2 -2.21 -29.68 -2.45
CA ILE A 2 -2.61 -28.28 -2.27
C ILE A 2 -3.81 -27.97 -1.34
N THR A 3 -3.56 -27.32 -0.20
CA THR A 3 -4.63 -26.62 0.52
C THR A 3 -5.04 -25.42 -0.31
N LEU A 4 -6.14 -25.55 -1.05
CA LEU A 4 -6.82 -24.41 -1.66
C LEU A 4 -7.31 -23.52 -0.50
N VAL A 5 -6.55 -22.47 -0.18
CA VAL A 5 -7.09 -21.36 0.58
C VAL A 5 -8.18 -20.79 -0.30
N ASN A 6 -9.44 -21.13 -0.01
CA ASN A 6 -10.59 -20.44 -0.57
C ASN A 6 -10.39 -18.97 -0.25
N LYS A 7 -9.89 -18.19 -1.22
CA LYS A 7 -9.85 -16.73 -1.12
C LYS A 7 -11.32 -16.32 -1.14
N PRO A 8 -11.93 -15.89 -0.01
CA PRO A 8 -13.26 -15.33 -0.09
C PRO A 8 -13.18 -14.15 -1.06
N HIS A 9 -14.16 -14.06 -1.95
CA HIS A 9 -14.28 -12.94 -2.88
C HIS A 9 -14.49 -11.69 -2.00
N VAL A 10 -13.40 -11.00 -1.68
CA VAL A 10 -13.37 -9.92 -0.70
C VAL A 10 -13.94 -8.67 -1.34
N SER A 11 -15.11 -8.25 -0.85
CA SER A 11 -15.68 -6.95 -1.18
C SER A 11 -14.73 -5.88 -0.62
N SER A 12 -14.11 -5.10 -1.50
CA SER A 12 -12.92 -4.28 -1.25
C SER A 12 -13.14 -3.02 -0.39
N ASP A 13 -14.10 -3.02 0.53
CA ASP A 13 -14.42 -1.86 1.39
C ASP A 13 -14.33 -2.14 2.90
N ASP A 14 -13.86 -3.31 3.32
CA ASP A 14 -13.62 -3.58 4.74
C ASP A 14 -12.43 -2.75 5.25
N PRO A 15 -12.57 -1.92 6.31
CA PRO A 15 -11.49 -1.06 6.81
C PRO A 15 -10.28 -1.85 7.34
N PHE A 16 -10.44 -3.16 7.54
CA PHE A 16 -9.41 -4.09 7.97
C PHE A 16 -8.62 -4.76 6.82
N ASP A 17 -8.99 -4.54 5.55
CA ASP A 17 -8.31 -5.15 4.39
C ASP A 17 -7.05 -4.36 3.96
N LYS A 18 -6.84 -3.14 4.46
CA LYS A 18 -5.67 -2.33 4.13
C LYS A 18 -4.42 -2.88 4.86
N PRO A 19 -3.39 -3.33 4.13
CA PRO A 19 -2.17 -3.83 4.78
C PRO A 19 -1.38 -2.67 5.43
N PRO A 20 -0.47 -2.97 6.38
CA PRO A 20 0.29 -1.95 7.09
C PRO A 20 1.35 -1.28 6.19
N CYS A 21 1.79 -0.08 6.61
CA CYS A 21 2.93 0.60 6.02
C CYS A 21 4.20 -0.25 6.11
N ARG A 22 4.92 -0.41 5.00
CA ARG A 22 6.19 -1.16 4.98
C ARG A 22 7.31 -0.52 5.79
N GLY A 23 7.24 0.79 6.01
CA GLY A 23 8.27 1.54 6.73
C GLY A 23 8.12 1.55 8.24
N CYS A 24 6.90 1.79 8.75
CA CYS A 24 6.64 1.95 10.18
C CYS A 24 5.68 0.92 10.77
N SER A 25 5.18 -0.03 9.97
CA SER A 25 4.21 -1.06 10.37
C SER A 25 2.87 -0.55 10.89
N SER A 26 2.63 0.76 10.87
CA SER A 26 1.34 1.36 11.23
C SER A 26 0.29 1.10 10.14
N TYR A 27 -0.98 1.06 10.54
CA TYR A 27 -2.09 0.96 9.59
C TYR A 27 -2.12 2.15 8.62
N LEU A 28 -2.40 1.87 7.35
CA LEU A 28 -2.48 2.88 6.31
C LEU A 28 -3.82 3.62 6.39
N VAL A 29 -3.73 4.91 6.70
CA VAL A 29 -4.81 5.87 6.50
C VAL A 29 -4.55 6.64 5.22
N GLU A 30 -5.62 7.04 4.54
CA GLU A 30 -5.49 7.82 3.31
C GLU A 30 -5.14 9.28 3.60
N PRO A 31 -4.39 9.94 2.70
CA PRO A 31 -3.75 9.37 1.51
C PRO A 31 -2.53 8.51 1.86
N TYR A 32 -2.33 7.44 1.10
CA TYR A 32 -1.11 6.63 1.18
C TYR A 32 -0.54 6.37 -0.21
N ILE A 33 0.71 5.88 -0.25
CA ILE A 33 1.47 5.70 -1.48
C ILE A 33 1.53 4.21 -1.81
N LYS A 34 1.21 3.85 -3.05
CA LYS A 34 1.54 2.56 -3.65
C LYS A 34 2.66 2.74 -4.65
N CYS A 35 3.78 2.07 -4.45
CA CYS A 35 4.85 2.03 -5.43
C CYS A 35 4.39 1.26 -6.68
N ALA A 36 4.62 1.83 -7.87
CA ALA A 36 4.26 1.24 -9.16
C ALA A 36 5.34 0.28 -9.69
N GLU A 37 6.56 0.33 -9.15
CA GLU A 37 7.71 -0.44 -9.64
C GLU A 37 8.08 -1.63 -8.74
N CYS A 38 7.69 -1.58 -7.46
CA CYS A 38 7.97 -2.68 -6.54
C CYS A 38 6.94 -3.81 -6.66
N GLY A 39 7.42 -5.03 -6.86
CA GLY A 39 6.62 -6.26 -6.91
C GLY A 39 7.41 -7.47 -6.43
N PRO A 40 6.79 -8.67 -6.33
CA PRO A 40 5.45 -9.02 -6.82
C PRO A 40 4.29 -8.60 -5.92
N SER A 41 4.56 -8.32 -4.64
CA SER A 41 3.54 -7.81 -3.70
C SER A 41 3.54 -6.28 -3.64
N PRO A 42 2.38 -5.65 -3.42
CA PRO A 42 2.27 -4.20 -3.39
C PRO A 42 3.15 -3.62 -2.28
N PHE A 43 3.95 -2.62 -2.64
CA PHE A 43 4.76 -1.90 -1.68
C PHE A 43 4.04 -0.60 -1.30
N LEU A 44 3.49 -0.58 -0.09
CA LEU A 44 2.69 0.52 0.40
C LEU A 44 3.39 1.28 1.53
N LEU A 45 3.35 2.60 1.47
CA LEU A 45 3.90 3.49 2.49
C LEU A 45 2.85 4.50 2.95
N CYS A 46 2.88 4.82 4.25
CA CYS A 46 2.21 6.01 4.74
C CYS A 46 2.92 7.26 4.21
N LEU A 47 2.20 8.37 4.18
CA LEU A 47 2.74 9.63 3.66
C LEU A 47 4.01 10.06 4.42
N GLN A 48 4.07 9.85 5.73
CA GLN A 48 5.25 10.20 6.54
C GLN A 48 6.51 9.43 6.12
N CYS A 49 6.42 8.11 5.93
CA CYS A 49 7.56 7.32 5.45
C CYS A 49 7.97 7.74 4.04
N PHE A 50 7.02 8.02 3.16
CA PHE A 50 7.31 8.51 1.82
C PHE A 50 8.05 9.85 1.83
N THR A 51 7.55 10.86 2.57
CA THR A 51 8.20 12.19 2.66
C THR A 51 9.60 12.17 3.28
N ARG A 52 9.93 11.13 4.04
CA ARG A 52 11.27 10.93 4.62
C ARG A 52 12.23 10.23 3.64
N GLY A 53 11.79 9.87 2.45
CA GLY A 53 12.57 9.10 1.49
C GLY A 53 12.88 7.70 2.00
N TYR A 54 11.85 6.96 2.41
CA TYR A 54 12.05 5.58 2.89
C TYR A 54 12.56 4.67 1.76
N GLU A 55 13.73 4.10 1.95
CA GLU A 55 14.35 3.15 1.01
C GLU A 55 14.60 1.82 1.71
N TYR A 56 14.26 0.73 1.04
CA TYR A 56 14.46 -0.60 1.61
C TYR A 56 14.51 -1.69 0.55
N LYS A 57 15.58 -2.49 0.59
CA LYS A 57 15.86 -3.57 -0.37
C LYS A 57 15.87 -3.03 -1.81
N LYS A 58 14.83 -3.34 -2.59
CA LYS A 58 14.67 -2.94 -3.98
C LYS A 58 13.84 -1.68 -4.16
N HIS A 59 13.25 -1.15 -3.09
CA HIS A 59 12.52 0.10 -3.15
C HIS A 59 13.47 1.28 -3.02
N GLN A 60 13.39 2.20 -3.97
CA GLN A 60 14.05 3.51 -3.94
C GLN A 60 13.00 4.61 -3.85
N SER A 61 13.37 5.76 -3.27
CA SER A 61 12.45 6.88 -3.07
C SER A 61 11.99 7.52 -4.38
N ASP A 62 12.78 7.38 -5.44
CA ASP A 62 12.49 7.89 -6.79
C ASP A 62 11.59 6.96 -7.62
N HIS A 63 11.15 5.83 -7.05
CA HIS A 63 10.24 4.97 -7.79
C HIS A 63 8.91 5.68 -8.08
N LYS A 64 8.38 5.45 -9.28
CA LYS A 64 7.04 5.88 -9.69
C LYS A 64 6.01 5.33 -8.72
N TYR A 65 4.99 6.13 -8.45
CA TYR A 65 3.99 5.82 -7.44
C TYR A 65 2.58 6.27 -7.84
N GLU A 66 1.61 5.65 -7.19
CA GLU A 66 0.19 5.99 -7.24
C GLU A 66 -0.23 6.49 -5.86
N ILE A 67 -0.93 7.63 -5.82
CA ILE A 67 -1.54 8.15 -4.59
C ILE A 67 -2.91 7.48 -4.42
N MET A 68 -3.12 6.83 -3.28
CA MET A 68 -4.36 6.13 -2.96
C MET A 68 -5.26 6.99 -2.09
N VAL A 69 -6.48 7.25 -2.57
CA VAL A 69 -7.55 8.05 -1.93
C VAL A 69 -8.93 7.46 -2.24
N LYS A 70 -9.89 7.50 -1.30
CA LYS A 70 -11.26 6.91 -1.38
C LYS A 70 -12.21 7.63 -2.36
N ARG A 71 -11.67 8.38 -3.33
CA ARG A 71 -12.28 9.41 -4.19
C ARG A 71 -12.06 10.83 -3.67
N ALA A 72 -11.68 11.67 -4.64
CA ALA A 72 -11.58 13.11 -4.53
C ALA A 72 -12.93 13.72 -4.16
N VAL A 73 -12.93 14.63 -3.21
CA VAL A 73 -13.92 15.70 -3.19
C VAL A 73 -13.61 16.58 -4.40
N CYS A 74 -14.60 16.80 -5.27
CA CYS A 74 -14.55 17.89 -6.23
C CYS A 74 -14.59 19.21 -5.43
N ILE A 75 -13.46 19.90 -5.28
CA ILE A 75 -13.42 21.32 -4.91
C ILE A 75 -12.86 22.15 -6.06
#